data_AF-A0A563VTT0-F1
#
_entry.id   AF-A0A563VTT0-F1
#
_cell.length_a   1.000
_cell.length_b   1.000
_cell.length_c   1.000
_cell.angle_alpha   90.00
_cell.angle_beta   90.00
_cell.angle_gamma   90.00
#
_symmetry.space_group_name_H-M   'P 1'
#
loop_
_entity.id
_entity.type
_entity.pdbx_description
1 polymer ?
#
loop_
_entity_poly.entity_id
_entity_poly.type
_entity_poly.pdbx_seq_one_letter_code
_entity_poly.pdbx_strand_id
1 'polypeptide(L)'
;MPNFGTKEQCDRWSDLIPMMTWELWLAREMMVDHPLPWQKPQINLTPGRVAQGFGTIIATLGTPASAPKPRGKSRLLATRQN
;
A
#
# COMPACT_ATOMS: atom_id res chain seq x y z
N MET A 1 -0.53 -18.39 -4.68
CA MET A 1 0.76 -18.01 -5.31
C MET A 1 0.46 -17.20 -6.55
N PRO A 2 1.25 -16.15 -6.85
CA PRO A 2 1.21 -15.48 -8.15
C PRO A 2 1.41 -16.50 -9.28
N ASN A 3 0.64 -16.35 -10.36
CA ASN A 3 0.72 -17.22 -11.53
C ASN A 3 1.75 -16.65 -12.51
N PHE A 4 2.93 -17.25 -12.60
CA PHE A 4 3.98 -16.84 -13.53
C PHE A 4 3.89 -17.66 -14.81
N GLY A 5 3.67 -16.99 -15.93
CA GLY A 5 3.63 -17.61 -17.25
C GLY A 5 5.00 -17.72 -17.92
N THR A 6 6.00 -16.95 -17.47
CA THR A 6 7.36 -16.96 -18.04
C THR A 6 8.47 -16.87 -16.99
N LYS A 7 9.69 -17.26 -17.36
CA LYS A 7 10.87 -17.21 -16.49
C LYS A 7 11.18 -15.77 -16.04
N GLU A 8 11.09 -14.82 -16.95
CA GLU A 8 11.39 -13.41 -16.68
C GLU A 8 10.43 -12.82 -15.64
N GLN A 9 9.16 -13.25 -15.64
CA GLN A 9 8.19 -12.86 -14.61
C GLN A 9 8.56 -13.39 -13.23
N CYS A 10 9.09 -14.62 -13.16
CA CYS A 10 9.57 -15.22 -11.92
C CYS A 10 10.84 -14.52 -11.40
N ASP A 11 11.76 -14.18 -12.30
CA ASP A 11 12.99 -13.44 -11.96
C ASP A 11 12.63 -12.05 -11.39
N ARG A 12 11.74 -11.31 -12.07
CA ARG A 12 11.23 -10.02 -11.59
C ARG A 12 10.52 -10.14 -10.25
N TRP A 13 9.73 -11.20 -10.05
CA TRP A 13 9.08 -11.42 -8.77
C TRP A 13 10.08 -11.70 -7.64
N SER A 14 11.12 -12.47 -7.94
CA SER A 14 12.19 -12.78 -6.99
C SER A 14 12.95 -11.53 -6.57
N ASP A 15 13.13 -10.57 -7.47
CA ASP A 15 13.71 -9.26 -7.14
C ASP A 15 12.78 -8.40 -6.25
N LEU A 16 11.46 -8.49 -6.43
CA LEU A 16 10.47 -7.70 -5.70
C LEU A 16 10.21 -8.19 -4.26
N ILE A 17 10.25 -9.52 -4.04
CA ILE A 17 9.95 -10.12 -2.73
C ILE A 17 10.83 -9.55 -1.60
N PRO A 18 12.17 -9.42 -1.74
CA PRO A 18 13.02 -8.83 -0.72
C PRO A 18 12.62 -7.39 -0.38
N MET A 19 12.30 -6.57 -1.39
CA MET A 19 11.89 -5.17 -1.18
C MET A 19 10.61 -5.10 -0.36
N MET A 20 9.56 -5.83 -0.76
CA MET A 20 8.30 -5.87 -0.01
C MET A 20 8.48 -6.41 1.42
N THR A 21 9.37 -7.39 1.60
CA THR A 21 9.67 -7.96 2.93
C THR A 21 10.31 -6.92 3.84
N TRP A 22 11.27 -6.14 3.33
CA TRP A 22 11.90 -5.06 4.07
C TRP A 22 10.94 -3.92 4.38
N GLU A 23 10.08 -3.53 3.44
CA GLU A 23 9.04 -2.52 3.66
C GLU A 23 8.10 -2.91 4.80
N LEU A 24 7.62 -4.16 4.82
CA LEU A 24 6.78 -4.67 5.90
C LEU A 24 7.52 -4.79 7.23
N TRP A 25 8.79 -5.16 7.20
CA TRP A 25 9.60 -5.25 8.42
C TRP A 25 9.82 -3.87 9.06
N LEU A 26 10.17 -2.86 8.26
CA LEU A 26 10.35 -1.48 8.72
C LEU A 26 9.03 -0.85 9.18
N ALA A 27 7.93 -1.10 8.46
CA ALA A 27 6.61 -0.58 8.80
C ALA A 27 6.05 -1.16 10.11
N ARG A 28 6.55 -2.32 10.57
CA ARG A 28 6.11 -2.98 11.81
C ARG A 28 6.21 -2.06 13.02
N GLU A 29 7.27 -1.25 13.12
CA GLU A 29 7.50 -0.37 14.27
C GLU A 29 6.60 0.86 14.27
N MET A 30 6.10 1.26 13.10
CA MET A 30 5.22 2.42 12.94
C MET A 30 3.74 2.07 13.04
N MET A 31 3.40 0.78 13.06
CA MET A 31 2.03 0.28 12.97
C MET A 31 1.41 -0.03 14.32
N VAL A 32 0.15 0.39 14.48
CA VAL A 32 -0.76 -0.10 15.52
C VAL A 32 -1.66 -1.17 14.92
N ASP A 33 -1.97 -2.21 15.69
CA ASP A 33 -2.79 -3.32 15.22
C ASP A 33 -4.17 -2.84 14.73
N HIS A 34 -4.57 -3.23 13.51
CA HIS A 34 -5.88 -2.93 12.93
C HIS A 34 -6.66 -4.23 12.65
N PRO A 35 -7.12 -4.98 13.68
CA PRO A 35 -7.89 -6.21 13.50
C PRO A 35 -9.18 -5.98 12.71
N LEU A 36 -9.57 -6.98 11.93
CA LEU A 36 -10.96 -7.12 11.48
C LEU A 36 -11.85 -7.56 12.65
N PRO A 37 -13.18 -7.35 12.60
CA PRO A 37 -14.08 -7.59 13.73
C PRO A 37 -14.03 -9.02 14.32
N TRP A 38 -13.66 -10.01 13.51
CA TRP A 38 -13.54 -11.41 13.93
C TRP A 38 -12.11 -11.84 14.27
N GLN A 39 -11.11 -10.97 14.11
CA GLN A 39 -9.71 -11.29 14.35
C GLN A 39 -9.28 -10.89 15.76
N LYS A 40 -8.48 -11.75 16.40
CA LYS A 40 -7.89 -11.44 17.71
C LYS A 40 -6.87 -10.30 17.59
N PRO A 41 -6.82 -9.36 18.55
CA PRO A 41 -5.75 -8.36 18.63
C PRO A 41 -4.38 -9.01 18.87
N GLN A 42 -3.33 -8.43 18.29
CA GLN A 42 -1.95 -8.90 18.44
C GLN A 42 -1.02 -7.74 18.83
N ILE A 43 -0.15 -7.99 19.81
CA ILE A 43 0.90 -7.03 20.21
C ILE A 43 2.10 -7.16 19.26
N ASN A 44 2.51 -8.39 18.96
CA ASN A 44 3.56 -8.66 18.00
C ASN A 44 2.96 -8.88 16.60
N LEU A 45 2.99 -7.82 15.79
CA LEU A 45 2.45 -7.86 14.44
C LEU A 45 3.28 -8.80 13.55
N THR A 46 2.59 -9.74 12.90
CA THR A 46 3.16 -10.54 11.80
C THR A 46 3.22 -9.70 10.52
N PRO A 47 4.08 -10.03 9.53
CA PRO A 47 4.15 -9.28 8.28
C PRO A 47 2.80 -9.15 7.56
N GLY A 48 1.97 -10.21 7.60
CA GLY A 48 0.62 -10.17 7.06
C GLY A 48 -0.30 -9.19 7.80
N ARG A 49 -0.10 -9.02 9.11
CA ARG A 49 -0.85 -8.05 9.91
C ARG A 49 -0.42 -6.61 9.64
N VAL A 50 0.87 -6.38 9.44
CA VAL A 50 1.41 -5.08 9.00
C VAL A 50 0.86 -4.73 7.61
N ALA A 51 0.85 -5.69 6.68
CA ALA A 51 0.30 -5.51 5.33
C ALA A 51 -1.20 -5.14 5.35
N GLN A 52 -1.98 -5.73 6.26
CA GLN A 52 -3.41 -5.41 6.42
C GLN A 52 -3.64 -3.93 6.77
N GLY A 53 -2.77 -3.34 7.59
CA GLY A 53 -2.87 -1.92 7.94
C GLY A 53 -2.23 -0.99 6.91
N PHE A 54 -1.31 -1.47 6.06
CA PHE A 54 -0.34 -0.64 5.33
C PHE A 54 -0.94 0.50 4.51
N GLY A 55 -2.20 0.37 4.06
CA GLY A 55 -2.95 1.45 3.43
C GLY A 55 -3.07 2.73 4.26
N THR A 56 -3.07 2.65 5.60
CA THR A 56 -3.09 3.82 6.48
C THR A 56 -1.79 4.62 6.41
N ILE A 57 -0.64 3.94 6.27
CA ILE A 57 0.66 4.59 6.07
C ILE A 57 0.65 5.31 4.73
N ILE A 58 0.21 4.64 3.66
CA ILE A 58 0.13 5.24 2.32
C ILE A 58 -0.80 6.47 2.35
N ALA A 59 -1.94 6.38 3.00
CA ALA A 59 -2.87 7.51 3.13
C ALA A 59 -2.27 8.68 3.92
N THR A 60 -1.46 8.40 4.94
CA THR A 60 -0.78 9.42 5.76
C THR A 60 0.33 10.13 4.98
N LEU A 61 1.10 9.38 4.18
CA LEU A 61 2.12 9.95 3.29
C LEU A 61 1.50 10.77 2.15
N GLY A 62 0.25 10.46 1.79
CA GLY A 62 -0.45 11.07 0.67
C GLY A 62 0.09 10.55 -0.67
N THR A 63 -0.22 11.27 -1.75
CA THR A 63 0.28 10.94 -3.09
C THR A 63 1.16 12.06 -3.62
N PRO A 64 2.38 11.76 -4.12
CA PRO A 64 3.18 12.74 -4.83
C PRO A 64 2.63 13.01 -6.25
N ALA A 65 1.63 12.25 -6.70
CA ALA A 65 1.07 12.39 -8.02
C ALA A 65 0.34 13.74 -8.16
N SER A 66 0.64 14.45 -9.26
CA SER A 66 -0.15 15.62 -9.65
C SER A 66 -1.60 15.22 -9.94
N ALA A 67 -2.52 16.18 -9.75
CA ALA A 67 -3.92 15.96 -10.07
C ALA A 67 -4.09 15.49 -11.54
N PRO A 68 -5.01 14.54 -11.80
CA PRO A 68 -5.21 14.02 -13.15
C PRO A 68 -5.70 15.12 -14.09
N LYS A 69 -5.27 15.07 -15.35
CA LYS A 69 -5.74 16.01 -16.38
C LYS A 69 -7.26 15.86 -16.53
N PRO A 70 -8.05 16.95 -16.46
CA PRO A 70 -9.48 16.88 -16.66
C PRO A 70 -9.79 16.40 -18.08
N ARG A 71 -10.49 15.28 -18.20
CA ARG A 71 -11.13 14.89 -19.46
C ARG A 71 -12.33 15.82 -19.64
N GLY A 72 -12.48 16.46 -20.80
CA GLY A 72 -13.37 17.62 -21.08
C GLY A 72 -14.88 17.51 -20.79
N LYS A 73 -15.34 16.47 -20.07
CA LYS A 73 -16.69 16.35 -19.50
C LYS A 73 -16.70 16.22 -17.98
N SER A 74 -15.55 16.21 -17.31
CA SER A 74 -15.46 16.23 -15.85
C SER A 74 -15.45 17.67 -15.37
N ARG A 75 -16.44 18.03 -14.54
CA ARG A 75 -16.47 19.30 -13.81
C ARG A 75 -15.32 19.24 -12.78
N LEU A 76 -14.16 19.78 -13.12
CA LEU A 76 -13.24 20.25 -12.08
C LEU A 76 -14.00 21.33 -11.30
N LEU A 77 -14.07 21.16 -9.98
CA LEU A 77 -14.55 22.19 -9.06
C LEU A 77 -13.68 23.43 -9.27
N ALA A 78 -14.21 24.39 -10.03
CA ALA A 78 -13.67 25.74 -10.12
C ALA A 78 -13.99 26.47 -8.81
N THR A 79 -13.17 26.27 -7.80
CA THR A 79 -13.16 27.07 -6.56
C THR A 79 -11.85 26.77 -5.82
N ARG A 80 -10.95 27.69 -5.49
CA ARG A 80 -10.98 29.15 -5.35
C ARG A 80 -9.63 29.73 -5.83
N GLN A 81 -9.67 30.80 -6.62
CA GLN A 81 -8.73 31.90 -6.42
C GLN A 81 -9.29 32.75 -5.29
N ASN A 82 -8.50 32.94 -4.24
CA ASN A 82 -8.56 34.13 -3.39
C ASN A 82 -7.11 34.55 -3.14
#